data_AF-A0A846TCY2-F1
#
_entry.id   AF-A0A846TCY2-F1
#
_cell.length_a   1.000
_cell.length_b   1.000
_cell.length_c   1.000
_cell.angle_alpha   90.00
_cell.angle_beta   90.00
_cell.angle_gamma   90.00
#
_symmetry.space_group_name_H-M   'P 1'
#
loop_
_entity.id
_entity.type
_entity.pdbx_description
1 polymer ?
#
loop_
_entity_poly.entity_id
_entity_poly.type
_entity_poly.pdbx_seq_one_letter_code
_entity_poly.pdbx_strand_id
1 'polypeptide(L)'
;MNEGRLDRITLPKDTGPHGDANIEWWYFFAFLNGDKGGRYAVMASFFRVGELEIGKGHYIIHTLIDLNRKKRYNFSSFDTRVKLAMLAIYLPFYLLRHPTDRRIWRLYKQLLKDEIPAPHKMLETARINQNPLELTYGSHRLNFIGEEAVGFEVLLKETNSEVELEFTPMKPAALIGGDGKPNDLYYYSTTRNSVSGMIKTDSKTESVSGTGWFDHQWGRDYSLVKGSGWDWFGLQLSDGRELLLNQMSSGKPMANLIEEDGRIHFTRNITFQKVKYWKSLKTNARYPVEWEIRIPELGIELHVEAEFQNQEMLIIGPIQAIWEGVCKVTGSEKLANGKSRSLKGRGFMELVGYAN
;
A
#
# COMPACT_ATOMS: atom_id res chain seq x y z
N MET A 1 -22.88 7.27 27.88
CA MET A 1 -22.95 5.80 27.82
C MET A 1 -23.29 5.44 26.39
N ASN A 2 -22.32 4.98 25.61
CA ASN A 2 -22.55 4.35 24.31
C ASN A 2 -22.10 2.90 24.47
N GLU A 3 -23.06 2.04 24.72
CA GLU A 3 -22.88 0.60 24.78
C GLU A 3 -22.62 0.04 23.38
N GLY A 4 -21.54 -0.72 23.23
CA GLY A 4 -21.59 -1.98 22.47
C GLY A 4 -21.47 -1.96 20.95
N ARG A 5 -20.67 -1.09 20.31
CA ARG A 5 -20.13 -1.46 18.99
C ARG A 5 -19.01 -2.47 19.26
N LEU A 6 -19.32 -3.76 19.12
CA LEU A 6 -18.32 -4.83 19.12
C LEU A 6 -17.19 -4.39 18.18
N ASP A 7 -15.97 -4.26 18.72
CA ASP A 7 -14.74 -3.74 18.11
C ASP A 7 -14.20 -4.58 16.93
N ARG A 8 -15.07 -5.31 16.23
CA ARG A 8 -14.69 -6.33 15.25
C ARG A 8 -15.09 -5.91 13.84
N ILE A 9 -14.12 -6.00 12.94
CA ILE A 9 -14.33 -5.84 11.50
C ILE A 9 -15.37 -6.85 11.02
N THR A 10 -16.35 -6.38 10.26
CA THR A 10 -17.47 -7.16 9.72
C THR A 10 -17.65 -6.86 8.23
N LEU A 11 -17.45 -7.86 7.38
CA LEU A 11 -17.65 -7.76 5.94
C LEU A 11 -19.07 -8.23 5.56
N PRO A 12 -19.74 -7.64 4.55
CA PRO A 12 -19.24 -6.62 3.63
C PRO A 12 -19.27 -5.18 4.16
N LYS A 13 -19.85 -4.94 5.34
CA LYS A 13 -20.10 -3.58 5.88
C LYS A 13 -18.84 -2.72 5.93
N ASP A 14 -17.76 -3.26 6.49
CA ASP A 14 -16.50 -2.53 6.70
C ASP A 14 -15.58 -2.58 5.45
N THR A 15 -16.12 -2.95 4.29
CA THR A 15 -15.45 -2.65 3.00
C THR A 15 -15.56 -1.17 2.68
N GLY A 16 -16.67 -0.52 3.07
CA GLY A 16 -17.00 0.88 2.80
C GLY A 16 -16.22 1.89 3.65
N PRO A 17 -16.44 3.19 3.43
CA PRO A 17 -15.68 4.25 4.09
C PRO A 17 -16.12 4.48 5.56
N HIS A 18 -15.16 4.85 6.40
CA HIS A 18 -15.35 5.09 7.83
C HIS A 18 -15.30 6.58 8.15
N GLY A 19 -16.43 7.16 8.58
CA GLY A 19 -16.56 8.62 8.78
C GLY A 19 -15.62 9.21 9.84
N ASP A 20 -15.43 8.46 10.93
CA ASP A 20 -14.64 8.80 12.12
C ASP A 20 -13.12 8.70 11.90
N ALA A 21 -12.69 7.94 10.88
CA ALA A 21 -11.30 7.80 10.49
C ALA A 21 -10.74 9.10 9.88
N ASN A 22 -9.60 9.59 10.37
CA ASN A 22 -8.94 10.75 9.75
C ASN A 22 -8.07 10.35 8.55
N ILE A 23 -7.69 9.08 8.49
CA ILE A 23 -6.96 8.45 7.41
C ILE A 23 -7.57 7.07 7.14
N GLU A 24 -7.74 6.78 5.87
CA GLU A 24 -8.32 5.55 5.38
C GLU A 24 -7.79 5.25 3.99
N TRP A 25 -7.50 3.98 3.69
CA TRP A 25 -7.06 3.59 2.37
C TRP A 25 -7.47 2.19 1.94
N TRP A 26 -7.64 2.05 0.63
CA TRP A 26 -7.80 0.79 -0.09
C TRP A 26 -6.58 0.61 -0.96
N TYR A 27 -5.70 -0.31 -0.55
CA TYR A 27 -4.43 -0.59 -1.21
C TYR A 27 -4.48 -1.96 -1.85
N PHE A 28 -3.91 -2.10 -3.04
CA PHE A 28 -3.68 -3.41 -3.64
C PHE A 28 -2.40 -3.41 -4.45
N PHE A 29 -1.85 -4.62 -4.61
CA PHE A 29 -0.89 -4.89 -5.67
C PHE A 29 -1.21 -6.20 -6.39
N ALA A 30 -0.73 -6.33 -7.61
CA ALA A 30 -0.82 -7.56 -8.40
C ALA A 30 0.45 -7.82 -9.19
N PHE A 31 0.68 -9.09 -9.45
CA PHE A 31 1.72 -9.59 -10.32
C PHE A 31 1.10 -10.37 -11.46
N LEU A 32 1.42 -9.99 -12.69
CA LEU A 32 0.66 -10.36 -13.86
C LEU A 32 1.58 -10.89 -14.97
N ASN A 33 1.14 -11.93 -15.65
CA ASN A 33 1.73 -12.42 -16.88
C ASN A 33 0.72 -12.20 -18.02
N GLY A 34 1.18 -11.60 -19.11
CA GLY A 34 0.39 -11.36 -20.30
C GLY A 34 0.51 -12.47 -21.32
N ASP A 35 -0.55 -12.66 -22.10
CA ASP A 35 -0.65 -13.61 -23.20
C ASP A 35 0.33 -13.34 -24.36
N LYS A 36 0.96 -12.16 -24.41
CA LYS A 36 2.02 -11.79 -25.37
C LYS A 36 3.38 -11.63 -24.70
N GLY A 37 3.57 -12.27 -23.55
CA GLY A 37 4.86 -12.36 -22.84
C GLY A 37 5.19 -11.16 -21.94
N GLY A 38 4.27 -10.21 -21.77
CA GLY A 38 4.42 -9.13 -20.79
C GLY A 38 4.49 -9.66 -19.36
N ARG A 39 5.40 -9.14 -18.55
CA ARG A 39 5.41 -9.38 -17.09
C ARG A 39 5.25 -8.05 -16.38
N TYR A 40 4.24 -7.94 -15.54
CA TYR A 40 3.88 -6.69 -14.89
C TYR A 40 3.74 -6.83 -13.40
N ALA A 41 3.94 -5.72 -12.71
CA ALA A 41 3.35 -5.50 -11.41
C ALA A 41 2.53 -4.21 -11.43
N VAL A 42 1.42 -4.21 -10.71
CA VAL A 42 0.54 -3.04 -10.55
C VAL A 42 0.38 -2.82 -9.06
N MET A 43 0.37 -1.56 -8.64
CA MET A 43 0.02 -1.15 -7.28
C MET A 43 -0.90 0.07 -7.37
N ALA A 44 -1.95 0.14 -6.55
CA ALA A 44 -2.65 1.39 -6.31
C ALA A 44 -3.07 1.52 -4.85
N SER A 45 -3.16 2.77 -4.39
CA SER A 45 -3.78 3.12 -3.12
C SER A 45 -4.75 4.27 -3.31
N PHE A 46 -6.00 4.04 -2.95
CA PHE A 46 -7.05 5.05 -2.86
C PHE A 46 -7.12 5.52 -1.41
N PHE A 47 -6.75 6.77 -1.17
CA PHE A 47 -6.77 7.38 0.16
C PHE A 47 -7.97 8.31 0.32
N ARG A 48 -8.54 8.26 1.51
CA ARG A 48 -9.52 9.21 2.03
C ARG A 48 -8.96 9.83 3.31
N VAL A 49 -8.78 11.15 3.31
CA VAL A 49 -8.07 11.87 4.39
C VAL A 49 -8.85 13.09 4.85
N GLY A 50 -8.78 13.40 6.13
CA GLY A 50 -9.31 14.64 6.70
C GLY A 50 -9.72 14.49 8.17
N GLU A 51 -9.49 15.53 8.96
CA GLU A 51 -9.68 15.48 10.42
C GLU A 51 -11.13 15.42 10.89
N LEU A 52 -12.05 15.99 10.10
CA LEU A 52 -13.47 16.07 10.38
C LEU A 52 -14.24 14.97 9.66
N GLU A 53 -15.41 14.58 10.17
CA GLU A 53 -16.25 13.52 9.58
C GLU A 53 -16.76 13.88 8.17
N ILE A 54 -17.06 15.17 7.96
CA ILE A 54 -17.50 15.71 6.67
C ILE A 54 -16.34 16.36 5.91
N GLY A 55 -16.43 16.35 4.58
CA GLY A 55 -15.48 17.07 3.73
C GLY A 55 -14.11 16.42 3.63
N LYS A 56 -14.01 15.09 3.74
CA LYS A 56 -12.77 14.36 3.46
C LYS A 56 -12.28 14.64 2.04
N GLY A 57 -10.97 14.73 1.89
CA GLY A 57 -10.28 14.77 0.62
C GLY A 57 -9.87 13.39 0.14
N HIS A 58 -9.67 13.30 -1.16
CA HIS A 58 -9.37 12.06 -1.87
C HIS A 58 -8.04 12.17 -2.59
N TYR A 59 -7.19 11.17 -2.42
CA TYR A 59 -5.87 11.09 -3.03
C TYR A 59 -5.69 9.69 -3.60
N ILE A 60 -5.20 9.57 -4.83
CA ILE A 60 -4.80 8.29 -5.41
C ILE A 60 -3.34 8.34 -5.83
N ILE A 61 -2.62 7.28 -5.51
CA ILE A 61 -1.33 6.95 -6.12
C ILE A 61 -1.45 5.58 -6.77
N HIS A 62 -0.85 5.42 -7.93
CA HIS A 62 -0.78 4.12 -8.57
C HIS A 62 0.47 4.00 -9.43
N THR A 63 0.90 2.77 -9.66
CA THR A 63 2.08 2.46 -10.44
C THR A 63 1.84 1.24 -11.32
N LEU A 64 2.24 1.35 -12.59
CA LEU A 64 2.43 0.22 -13.49
C LEU A 64 3.92 -0.05 -13.65
N ILE A 65 4.35 -1.28 -13.40
CA ILE A 65 5.73 -1.75 -13.51
C ILE A 65 5.82 -2.78 -14.63
N ASP A 66 6.63 -2.51 -15.65
CA ASP A 66 7.08 -3.49 -16.63
C ASP A 66 8.33 -4.20 -16.08
N LEU A 67 8.14 -5.45 -15.64
CA LEU A 67 9.18 -6.27 -15.02
C LEU A 67 10.19 -6.79 -16.04
N ASN A 68 9.81 -6.94 -17.30
CA ASN A 68 10.73 -7.34 -18.36
C ASN A 68 11.76 -6.22 -18.60
N ARG A 69 11.31 -4.96 -18.59
CA ARG A 69 12.16 -3.79 -18.82
C ARG A 69 12.70 -3.15 -17.54
N LYS A 70 12.27 -3.60 -16.37
CA LYS A 70 12.57 -2.99 -15.05
C LYS A 70 12.26 -1.50 -15.04
N LYS A 71 11.14 -1.13 -15.66
CA LYS A 71 10.69 0.25 -15.80
C LYS A 71 9.33 0.41 -15.18
N ARG A 72 9.08 1.57 -14.57
CA ARG A 72 7.80 1.87 -13.93
C ARG A 72 7.28 3.23 -14.32
N TYR A 73 5.99 3.39 -14.13
CA TYR A 73 5.21 4.58 -14.44
C TYR A 73 4.38 4.89 -13.21
N ASN A 74 4.71 5.98 -12.53
CA ASN A 74 4.06 6.38 -11.29
C ASN A 74 3.11 7.53 -11.57
N PHE A 75 1.96 7.51 -10.91
CA PHE A 75 0.91 8.49 -11.07
C PHE A 75 0.39 8.89 -9.69
N SER A 76 0.00 10.15 -9.57
CA SER A 76 -0.39 10.74 -8.29
C SER A 76 -1.39 11.86 -8.54
N SER A 77 -2.62 11.71 -8.04
CA SER A 77 -3.70 12.69 -8.28
C SER A 77 -4.51 12.92 -7.02
N PHE A 78 -4.71 14.18 -6.62
CA PHE A 78 -5.40 14.54 -5.38
C PHE A 78 -6.41 15.66 -5.61
N ASP A 79 -7.49 15.67 -4.83
CA ASP A 79 -8.56 16.66 -4.98
C ASP A 79 -8.26 18.00 -4.26
N THR A 80 -9.15 18.97 -4.48
CA THR A 80 -9.07 20.30 -3.86
C THR A 80 -9.13 20.24 -2.34
N ARG A 81 -9.80 19.26 -1.74
CA ARG A 81 -9.90 19.15 -0.28
C ARG A 81 -8.59 18.68 0.33
N VAL A 82 -7.87 17.77 -0.31
CA VAL A 82 -6.50 17.40 0.07
C VAL A 82 -5.59 18.63 -0.03
N LYS A 83 -5.68 19.40 -1.13
CA LYS A 83 -4.91 20.64 -1.28
C LYS A 83 -5.18 21.63 -0.12
N LEU A 84 -6.44 21.85 0.22
CA LEU A 84 -6.83 22.76 1.30
C LEU A 84 -6.36 22.24 2.66
N ALA A 85 -6.50 20.93 2.94
CA ALA A 85 -5.99 20.31 4.16
C ALA A 85 -4.47 20.44 4.27
N MET A 86 -3.74 20.28 3.17
CA MET A 86 -2.30 20.52 3.12
C MET A 86 -1.94 21.97 3.45
N LEU A 87 -2.65 22.94 2.86
CA LEU A 87 -2.38 24.36 3.07
C LEU A 87 -2.71 24.84 4.49
N ALA A 88 -3.79 24.32 5.07
CA ALA A 88 -4.32 24.76 6.36
C ALA A 88 -3.70 24.01 7.54
N ILE A 89 -3.36 22.73 7.38
CA ILE A 89 -3.01 21.85 8.49
C ILE A 89 -1.64 21.21 8.27
N TYR A 90 -1.50 20.36 7.24
CA TYR A 90 -0.36 19.44 7.17
C TYR A 90 0.98 20.15 6.94
N LEU A 91 1.06 21.07 5.99
CA LEU A 91 2.32 21.77 5.69
C LEU A 91 2.71 22.78 6.77
N PRO A 92 1.80 23.64 7.29
CA PRO A 92 2.13 24.51 8.41
C PRO A 92 2.63 23.74 9.63
N PHE A 93 1.95 22.66 10.03
CA PHE A 93 2.34 21.90 11.22
C PHE A 93 3.68 21.17 11.04
N TYR A 94 3.94 20.63 9.85
CA TYR A 94 5.25 20.06 9.53
C TYR A 94 6.35 21.12 9.59
N LEU A 95 6.15 22.29 8.97
CA LEU A 95 7.13 23.37 8.92
C LEU A 95 7.41 24.00 10.29
N LEU A 96 6.48 23.94 11.24
CA LEU A 96 6.76 24.31 12.64
C LEU A 96 7.86 23.45 13.27
N ARG A 97 7.95 22.15 12.89
CA ARG A 97 9.00 21.23 13.35
C ARG A 97 10.24 21.25 12.45
N HIS A 98 10.07 21.56 11.18
CA HIS A 98 11.12 21.53 10.17
C HIS A 98 11.25 22.87 9.43
N PRO A 99 11.54 23.99 10.13
CA PRO A 99 11.48 25.33 9.56
C PRO A 99 12.53 25.57 8.45
N THR A 100 13.57 24.75 8.38
CA THR A 100 14.65 24.85 7.39
C THR A 100 14.42 23.99 6.15
N ASP A 101 13.35 23.21 6.07
CA ASP A 101 13.05 22.38 4.89
C ASP A 101 12.61 23.26 3.71
N ARG A 102 13.57 23.56 2.83
CA ARG A 102 13.37 24.40 1.65
C ARG A 102 12.43 23.76 0.62
N ARG A 103 12.37 22.43 0.56
CA ARG A 103 11.55 21.71 -0.42
C ARG A 103 10.07 21.83 -0.03
N ILE A 104 9.75 21.65 1.24
CA ILE A 104 8.38 21.81 1.73
C ILE A 104 7.94 23.28 1.70
N TRP A 105 8.83 24.24 2.02
CA TRP A 105 8.51 25.66 1.83
C TRP A 105 8.22 26.01 0.37
N ARG A 106 8.94 25.40 -0.59
CA ARG A 106 8.66 25.60 -2.03
C ARG A 106 7.30 25.02 -2.40
N LEU A 107 7.01 23.77 -1.99
CA LEU A 107 5.70 23.15 -2.21
C LEU A 107 4.58 24.02 -1.65
N TYR A 108 4.71 24.50 -0.41
CA TYR A 108 3.72 25.34 0.24
C TYR A 108 3.42 26.60 -0.57
N LYS A 109 4.46 27.29 -1.04
CA LYS A 109 4.33 28.47 -1.91
C LYS A 109 3.70 28.18 -3.28
N GLN A 110 4.02 27.04 -3.87
CA GLN A 110 3.42 26.62 -5.16
C GLN A 110 1.92 26.38 -5.00
N LEU A 111 1.51 25.65 -3.96
CA LEU A 111 0.10 25.37 -3.72
C LEU A 111 -0.71 26.63 -3.38
N LEU A 112 -0.13 27.62 -2.69
CA LEU A 112 -0.76 28.93 -2.46
C LEU A 112 -1.03 29.71 -3.76
N LYS A 113 -0.28 29.42 -4.82
CA LYS A 113 -0.45 30.01 -6.17
C LYS A 113 -1.26 29.13 -7.11
N ASP A 114 -1.88 28.06 -6.61
CA ASP A 114 -2.55 27.03 -7.40
C ASP A 114 -1.63 26.31 -8.43
N GLU A 115 -0.32 26.34 -8.21
CA GLU A 115 0.66 25.60 -9.01
C GLU A 115 0.83 24.18 -8.45
N ILE A 116 0.39 23.16 -9.21
CA ILE A 116 0.56 21.76 -8.81
C ILE A 116 1.89 21.21 -9.38
N PRO A 117 2.85 20.81 -8.54
CA PRO A 117 4.14 20.33 -9.03
C PRO A 117 4.04 18.93 -9.64
N ALA A 118 4.69 18.74 -10.79
CA ALA A 118 4.86 17.42 -11.40
C ALA A 118 5.58 16.44 -10.44
N PRO A 119 5.23 15.15 -10.44
CA PRO A 119 4.28 14.46 -11.31
C PRO A 119 2.82 14.52 -10.82
N HIS A 120 2.53 15.29 -9.78
CA HIS A 120 1.19 15.32 -9.19
C HIS A 120 0.20 16.06 -10.09
N LYS A 121 -1.06 15.61 -10.10
CA LYS A 121 -2.16 16.21 -10.84
C LYS A 121 -3.34 16.52 -9.91
N MET A 122 -4.17 17.47 -10.31
CA MET A 122 -5.47 17.64 -9.65
C MET A 122 -6.42 16.52 -10.06
N LEU A 123 -7.14 16.00 -9.07
CA LEU A 123 -8.28 15.13 -9.27
C LEU A 123 -9.54 16.00 -9.43
N GLU A 124 -10.20 15.91 -10.58
CA GLU A 124 -11.37 16.76 -10.88
C GLU A 124 -12.58 16.39 -10.01
N THR A 125 -12.86 15.09 -9.88
CA THR A 125 -14.00 14.58 -9.11
C THR A 125 -13.64 13.33 -8.34
N ALA A 126 -14.26 13.15 -7.18
CA ALA A 126 -14.23 11.91 -6.41
C ALA A 126 -15.65 11.59 -5.97
N ARG A 127 -16.06 10.33 -6.11
CA ARG A 127 -17.36 9.81 -5.71
C ARG A 127 -17.17 8.48 -4.99
N ILE A 128 -17.99 8.25 -3.98
CA ILE A 128 -18.02 7.00 -3.22
C ILE A 128 -19.48 6.54 -3.15
N ASN A 129 -19.76 5.35 -3.66
CA ASN A 129 -20.98 4.59 -3.40
C ASN A 129 -20.64 3.50 -2.38
N GLN A 130 -21.52 3.18 -1.43
CA GLN A 130 -21.17 2.30 -0.30
C GLN A 130 -21.78 0.90 -0.37
N ASN A 131 -22.78 0.65 -1.23
CA ASN A 131 -23.51 -0.62 -1.25
C ASN A 131 -23.84 -1.08 -2.69
N PRO A 132 -23.00 -1.90 -3.33
CA PRO A 132 -21.65 -2.27 -2.90
C PRO A 132 -20.69 -1.08 -2.96
N LEU A 133 -19.52 -1.20 -2.32
CA LEU A 133 -18.52 -0.12 -2.35
C LEU A 133 -18.02 0.10 -3.78
N GLU A 134 -18.18 1.32 -4.29
CA GLU A 134 -17.50 1.80 -5.49
C GLU A 134 -16.81 3.13 -5.19
N LEU A 135 -15.50 3.18 -5.41
CA LEU A 135 -14.69 4.39 -5.38
C LEU A 135 -14.43 4.82 -6.83
N THR A 136 -14.85 6.03 -7.19
CA THR A 136 -14.50 6.64 -8.48
C THR A 136 -13.70 7.91 -8.24
N TYR A 137 -12.39 7.87 -8.47
CA TYR A 137 -11.48 9.00 -8.32
C TYR A 137 -11.02 9.40 -9.72
N GLY A 138 -11.62 10.44 -10.28
CA GLY A 138 -11.37 10.85 -11.67
C GLY A 138 -11.75 9.74 -12.65
N SER A 139 -10.78 9.29 -13.44
CA SER A 139 -10.92 8.16 -14.36
C SER A 139 -10.56 6.80 -13.75
N HIS A 140 -10.22 6.76 -12.46
CA HIS A 140 -9.88 5.53 -11.74
C HIS A 140 -11.10 5.01 -10.99
N ARG A 141 -11.28 3.69 -10.98
CA ARG A 141 -12.39 3.02 -10.32
C ARG A 141 -11.89 1.83 -9.51
N LEU A 142 -12.44 1.65 -8.32
CA LEU A 142 -12.35 0.43 -7.52
C LEU A 142 -13.77 0.05 -7.12
N ASN A 143 -14.23 -1.13 -7.52
CA ASN A 143 -15.61 -1.56 -7.34
C ASN A 143 -15.64 -2.95 -6.71
N PHE A 144 -16.17 -3.08 -5.50
CA PHE A 144 -16.36 -4.37 -4.86
C PHE A 144 -17.57 -5.09 -5.47
N ILE A 145 -17.44 -6.41 -5.63
CA ILE A 145 -18.41 -7.27 -6.31
C ILE A 145 -18.77 -8.50 -5.46
N GLY A 146 -19.93 -9.08 -5.73
CA GLY A 146 -20.45 -10.27 -5.05
C GLY A 146 -21.20 -10.00 -3.74
N GLU A 147 -21.95 -10.99 -3.25
CA GLU A 147 -22.79 -10.86 -2.05
C GLU A 147 -21.97 -10.63 -0.77
N GLU A 148 -20.79 -11.24 -0.68
CA GLU A 148 -19.84 -11.01 0.42
C GLU A 148 -18.95 -9.77 0.23
N ALA A 149 -19.01 -9.13 -0.95
CA ALA A 149 -18.19 -7.98 -1.35
C ALA A 149 -16.70 -8.12 -1.01
N VAL A 150 -16.13 -9.30 -1.21
CA VAL A 150 -14.68 -9.54 -0.97
C VAL A 150 -13.87 -9.55 -2.25
N GLY A 151 -14.49 -9.85 -3.40
CA GLY A 151 -13.90 -9.65 -4.72
C GLY A 151 -14.07 -8.22 -5.18
N PHE A 152 -13.20 -7.75 -6.07
CA PHE A 152 -13.27 -6.38 -6.58
C PHE A 152 -12.68 -6.25 -7.98
N GLU A 153 -13.20 -5.28 -8.72
CA GLU A 153 -12.71 -4.84 -10.02
C GLU A 153 -11.99 -3.50 -9.87
N VAL A 154 -10.95 -3.30 -10.67
CA VAL A 154 -10.22 -2.03 -10.72
C VAL A 154 -10.05 -1.57 -12.16
N LEU A 155 -10.20 -0.26 -12.37
CA LEU A 155 -9.83 0.44 -13.58
C LEU A 155 -8.86 1.55 -13.22
N LEU A 156 -7.63 1.49 -13.72
CA LEU A 156 -6.66 2.58 -13.61
C LEU A 156 -6.38 3.12 -15.00
N LYS A 157 -6.79 4.36 -15.26
CA LYS A 157 -6.68 4.97 -16.57
C LYS A 157 -5.84 6.24 -16.55
N GLU A 158 -4.83 6.26 -17.38
CA GLU A 158 -3.96 7.39 -17.69
C GLU A 158 -3.90 7.58 -19.21
N THR A 159 -3.33 8.70 -19.67
CA THR A 159 -3.29 9.04 -21.10
C THR A 159 -2.70 7.93 -21.98
N ASN A 160 -1.70 7.21 -21.47
CA ASN A 160 -0.89 6.25 -22.23
C ASN A 160 -0.98 4.81 -21.69
N SER A 161 -1.82 4.59 -20.67
CA SER A 161 -1.99 3.26 -20.09
C SER A 161 -3.36 3.09 -19.45
N GLU A 162 -3.93 1.90 -19.63
CA GLU A 162 -5.18 1.50 -19.02
C GLU A 162 -5.00 0.09 -18.44
N VAL A 163 -5.35 -0.07 -17.17
CA VAL A 163 -5.25 -1.34 -16.44
C VAL A 163 -6.64 -1.67 -15.93
N GLU A 164 -7.19 -2.79 -16.37
CA GLU A 164 -8.48 -3.31 -15.95
C GLU A 164 -8.26 -4.70 -15.38
N LEU A 165 -8.56 -4.91 -14.09
CA LEU A 165 -8.30 -6.16 -13.41
C LEU A 165 -9.45 -6.53 -12.49
N GLU A 166 -9.73 -7.82 -12.40
CA GLU A 166 -10.63 -8.43 -11.42
C GLU A 166 -9.81 -9.24 -10.41
N PHE A 167 -10.12 -9.08 -9.14
CA PHE A 167 -9.49 -9.77 -8.02
C PHE A 167 -10.53 -10.65 -7.34
N THR A 168 -10.25 -11.96 -7.30
CA THR A 168 -11.08 -12.94 -6.60
C THR A 168 -10.27 -13.53 -5.44
N PRO A 169 -10.66 -13.28 -4.17
CA PRO A 169 -10.00 -13.87 -3.02
C PRO A 169 -9.97 -15.40 -3.09
N MET A 170 -8.80 -15.98 -2.83
CA MET A 170 -8.62 -17.44 -2.84
C MET A 170 -8.79 -18.06 -1.45
N LYS A 171 -8.94 -17.22 -0.42
CA LYS A 171 -9.12 -17.60 0.97
C LYS A 171 -9.77 -16.46 1.77
N PRO A 172 -10.27 -16.71 2.99
CA PRO A 172 -10.93 -15.69 3.80
C PRO A 172 -10.04 -14.47 4.07
N ALA A 173 -10.68 -13.32 4.28
CA ALA A 173 -9.98 -12.10 4.69
C ALA A 173 -9.25 -12.31 6.03
N ALA A 174 -8.00 -11.86 6.09
CA ALA A 174 -7.15 -11.94 7.26
C ALA A 174 -7.36 -10.70 8.14
N LEU A 175 -7.76 -10.90 9.40
CA LEU A 175 -7.81 -9.85 10.42
C LEU A 175 -6.40 -9.63 10.99
N ILE A 176 -5.73 -8.57 10.54
CA ILE A 176 -4.32 -8.32 10.89
C ILE A 176 -4.20 -8.03 12.38
N GLY A 177 -3.15 -8.53 13.03
CA GLY A 177 -3.03 -8.50 14.49
C GLY A 177 -3.75 -9.64 15.21
N GLY A 178 -4.48 -10.48 14.48
CA GLY A 178 -5.31 -11.58 15.01
C GLY A 178 -6.75 -11.18 15.28
N ASP A 179 -7.03 -9.88 15.49
CA ASP A 179 -8.34 -9.32 15.77
C ASP A 179 -8.77 -8.21 14.80
N GLY A 180 -7.87 -7.76 13.92
CA GLY A 180 -8.13 -6.72 12.94
C GLY A 180 -7.82 -5.32 13.47
N LYS A 181 -7.15 -5.19 14.62
CA LYS A 181 -6.75 -3.90 15.18
C LYS A 181 -5.36 -4.01 15.83
N PRO A 182 -4.31 -4.24 15.02
CA PRO A 182 -2.99 -4.51 15.56
C PRO A 182 -2.43 -3.31 16.35
N ASN A 183 -2.78 -2.07 15.98
CA ASN A 183 -2.38 -0.86 16.69
C ASN A 183 -3.58 0.11 16.74
N ASP A 184 -3.38 1.39 16.40
CA ASP A 184 -4.42 2.42 16.40
C ASP A 184 -5.37 2.36 15.20
N LEU A 185 -5.01 1.59 14.17
CA LEU A 185 -5.80 1.41 12.94
C LEU A 185 -6.46 0.04 12.92
N TYR A 186 -7.69 0.01 12.42
CA TYR A 186 -8.32 -1.22 11.97
C TYR A 186 -7.66 -1.66 10.66
N TYR A 187 -7.51 -2.97 10.47
CA TYR A 187 -6.75 -3.53 9.37
C TYR A 187 -7.21 -4.96 9.05
N TYR A 188 -7.70 -5.16 7.83
CA TYR A 188 -7.80 -6.49 7.23
C TYR A 188 -7.16 -6.55 5.83
N SER A 189 -6.86 -7.77 5.39
CA SER A 189 -6.26 -8.02 4.07
C SER A 189 -6.93 -9.21 3.37
N THR A 190 -7.04 -9.17 2.04
CA THR A 190 -7.12 -10.40 1.23
C THR A 190 -5.73 -10.65 0.64
N THR A 191 -4.97 -11.49 1.34
CA THR A 191 -3.52 -11.65 1.11
C THR A 191 -3.19 -12.42 -0.18
N ARG A 192 -4.17 -13.17 -0.71
CA ARG A 192 -4.05 -13.89 -1.97
C ARG A 192 -5.35 -13.87 -2.75
N ASN A 193 -5.29 -13.22 -3.90
CA ASN A 193 -6.36 -13.15 -4.89
C ASN A 193 -5.87 -13.78 -6.20
N SER A 194 -6.75 -14.51 -6.88
CA SER A 194 -6.60 -14.77 -8.30
C SER A 194 -6.90 -13.47 -9.04
N VAL A 195 -6.07 -13.12 -10.03
CA VAL A 195 -6.24 -11.88 -10.79
C VAL A 195 -6.29 -12.18 -12.28
N SER A 196 -7.26 -11.59 -12.97
CA SER A 196 -7.36 -11.63 -14.43
C SER A 196 -7.82 -10.28 -14.98
N GLY A 197 -7.52 -9.99 -16.24
CA GLY A 197 -8.01 -8.79 -16.90
C GLY A 197 -7.16 -8.40 -18.09
N MET A 198 -6.96 -7.10 -18.27
CA MET A 198 -6.28 -6.52 -19.43
C MET A 198 -5.35 -5.38 -19.02
N ILE A 199 -4.18 -5.32 -19.66
CA ILE A 199 -3.31 -4.15 -19.64
C ILE A 199 -3.16 -3.62 -21.06
N LYS A 200 -3.42 -2.32 -21.21
CA LYS A 200 -3.18 -1.55 -22.42
C LYS A 200 -2.11 -0.48 -22.15
N THR A 201 -1.15 -0.39 -23.05
CA THR A 201 -0.10 0.64 -23.10
C THR A 201 -0.03 1.18 -24.53
N ASP A 202 0.68 2.29 -24.77
CA ASP A 202 0.91 2.84 -26.11
C ASP A 202 1.38 1.79 -27.15
N SER A 203 2.13 0.78 -26.70
CA SER A 203 2.74 -0.21 -27.58
C SER A 203 1.94 -1.50 -27.75
N LYS A 204 1.04 -1.82 -26.81
CA LYS A 204 0.39 -3.14 -26.76
C LYS A 204 -0.81 -3.20 -25.84
N THR A 205 -1.74 -4.09 -26.19
CA THR A 205 -2.82 -4.58 -25.33
C THR A 205 -2.61 -6.08 -25.13
N GLU A 206 -2.66 -6.53 -23.88
CA GLU A 206 -2.51 -7.93 -23.48
C GLU A 206 -3.59 -8.33 -22.49
N SER A 207 -4.13 -9.54 -22.65
CA SER A 207 -4.88 -10.20 -21.59
C SER A 207 -3.88 -10.72 -20.57
N VAL A 208 -4.18 -10.54 -19.29
CA VAL A 208 -3.26 -10.83 -18.20
C VAL A 208 -3.91 -11.71 -17.14
N SER A 209 -3.10 -12.52 -16.48
CA SER A 209 -3.50 -13.27 -15.28
C SER A 209 -2.36 -13.37 -14.27
N GLY A 210 -2.71 -13.61 -13.00
CA GLY A 210 -1.72 -13.80 -11.95
C GLY A 210 -2.29 -13.77 -10.54
N THR A 211 -1.53 -13.20 -9.60
CA THR A 211 -1.88 -13.17 -8.18
C THR A 211 -1.83 -11.75 -7.65
N GLY A 212 -2.69 -11.44 -6.68
CA GLY A 212 -2.79 -10.12 -6.08
C GLY A 212 -3.02 -10.14 -4.58
N TRP A 213 -2.89 -8.97 -4.00
CA TRP A 213 -3.02 -8.67 -2.59
C TRP A 213 -3.89 -7.43 -2.44
N PHE A 214 -4.70 -7.37 -1.40
CA PHE A 214 -5.46 -6.19 -1.02
C PHE A 214 -5.39 -5.95 0.48
N ASP A 215 -5.30 -4.68 0.86
CA ASP A 215 -5.37 -4.16 2.22
C ASP A 215 -6.44 -3.08 2.33
N HIS A 216 -7.19 -3.10 3.43
CA HIS A 216 -7.98 -1.97 3.88
C HIS A 216 -7.60 -1.58 5.29
N GLN A 217 -7.29 -0.31 5.48
CA GLN A 217 -6.91 0.25 6.78
C GLN A 217 -7.61 1.58 7.02
N TRP A 218 -8.07 1.79 8.24
CA TRP A 218 -8.72 3.03 8.64
C TRP A 218 -8.58 3.26 10.14
N GLY A 219 -8.66 4.53 10.54
CA GLY A 219 -8.69 4.90 11.94
C GLY A 219 -8.20 6.31 12.15
N ARG A 220 -7.70 6.57 13.36
CA ARG A 220 -7.12 7.87 13.71
C ARG A 220 -5.61 7.75 13.88
N ASP A 221 -4.87 8.21 12.90
CA ASP A 221 -3.41 8.28 12.96
C ASP A 221 -2.90 9.65 12.49
N TYR A 222 -1.91 10.16 13.21
CA TYR A 222 -1.25 11.44 12.95
C TYR A 222 0.20 11.26 12.50
N SER A 223 0.61 10.03 12.16
CA SER A 223 1.92 9.71 11.58
C SER A 223 2.22 10.57 10.33
N LEU A 224 1.23 10.75 9.45
CA LEU A 224 1.31 11.65 8.28
C LEU A 224 1.70 13.08 8.65
N VAL A 225 1.10 13.60 9.73
CA VAL A 225 1.31 14.97 10.21
C VAL A 225 2.67 15.10 10.92
N LYS A 226 3.15 14.02 11.54
CA LYS A 226 4.45 13.93 12.19
C LYS A 226 5.60 13.65 11.21
N GLY A 227 5.31 13.28 9.95
CA GLY A 227 6.32 12.80 9.00
C GLY A 227 6.98 11.48 9.43
N SER A 228 6.28 10.67 10.23
CA SER A 228 6.81 9.40 10.71
C SER A 228 6.91 8.40 9.55
N GLY A 229 8.06 7.72 9.44
CA GLY A 229 8.28 6.66 8.47
C GLY A 229 7.87 5.28 8.97
N TRP A 230 7.71 4.35 8.03
CA TRP A 230 7.51 2.93 8.28
C TRP A 230 8.15 2.08 7.19
N ASP A 231 8.40 0.83 7.53
CA ASP A 231 8.78 -0.21 6.57
C ASP A 231 7.69 -1.30 6.62
N TRP A 232 7.13 -1.66 5.47
CA TRP A 232 6.06 -2.66 5.33
C TRP A 232 6.40 -3.66 4.23
N PHE A 233 5.97 -4.92 4.41
CA PHE A 233 6.21 -6.02 3.51
C PHE A 233 4.97 -6.91 3.40
N GLY A 234 4.43 -7.05 2.20
CA GLY A 234 3.38 -8.01 1.85
C GLY A 234 3.96 -9.09 0.96
N LEU A 235 4.19 -10.28 1.51
CA LEU A 235 4.97 -11.34 0.87
C LEU A 235 4.11 -12.56 0.56
N GLN A 236 4.04 -12.96 -0.70
CA GLN A 236 3.39 -14.20 -1.15
C GLN A 236 4.43 -15.31 -1.32
N LEU A 237 4.40 -16.29 -0.41
CA LEU A 237 5.28 -17.46 -0.47
C LEU A 237 4.77 -18.48 -1.48
N SER A 238 5.68 -19.31 -2.00
CA SER A 238 5.38 -20.34 -2.99
C SER A 238 4.64 -21.54 -2.43
N ASP A 239 4.58 -21.69 -1.11
CA ASP A 239 3.88 -22.78 -0.42
C ASP A 239 2.46 -22.41 0.01
N GLY A 240 1.88 -21.36 -0.59
CA GLY A 240 0.50 -20.94 -0.36
C GLY A 240 0.27 -20.03 0.85
N ARG A 241 1.31 -19.83 1.68
CA ARG A 241 1.29 -18.92 2.83
C ARG A 241 1.67 -17.50 2.44
N GLU A 242 1.35 -16.55 3.29
CA GLU A 242 1.82 -15.17 3.17
C GLU A 242 2.32 -14.61 4.49
N LEU A 243 3.13 -13.56 4.38
CA LEU A 243 3.59 -12.77 5.50
C LEU A 243 3.23 -11.31 5.29
N LEU A 244 2.64 -10.71 6.31
CA LEU A 244 2.49 -9.26 6.45
C LEU A 244 3.38 -8.80 7.60
N LEU A 245 4.43 -8.06 7.27
CA LEU A 245 5.44 -7.61 8.22
C LEU A 245 5.49 -6.08 8.19
N ASN A 246 5.55 -5.44 9.35
CA ASN A 246 5.85 -4.01 9.37
C ASN A 246 6.58 -3.56 10.63
N GLN A 247 7.22 -2.40 10.51
CA GLN A 247 7.74 -1.63 11.63
C GLN A 247 7.49 -0.14 11.40
N MET A 248 6.93 0.53 12.40
CA MET A 248 6.84 1.99 12.43
C MET A 248 8.10 2.54 13.09
N SER A 249 8.55 3.74 12.71
CA SER A 249 9.74 4.38 13.31
C SER A 249 9.69 4.51 14.84
N SER A 250 8.48 4.52 15.43
CA SER A 250 8.25 4.63 16.88
C SER A 250 7.31 3.55 17.44
N GLY A 251 6.96 2.53 16.65
CA GLY A 251 5.99 1.49 17.03
C GLY A 251 6.63 0.12 17.22
N LYS A 252 5.89 -0.80 17.85
CA LYS A 252 6.34 -2.20 17.97
C LYS A 252 6.24 -2.88 16.61
N PRO A 253 7.31 -3.55 16.13
CA PRO A 253 7.24 -4.28 14.88
C PRO A 253 6.26 -5.46 15.02
N MET A 254 5.75 -5.98 13.90
CA MET A 254 4.91 -7.17 13.92
C MET A 254 5.10 -8.04 12.68
N ALA A 255 4.73 -9.30 12.84
CA ALA A 255 4.60 -10.29 11.79
C ALA A 255 3.23 -10.96 11.90
N ASN A 256 2.57 -11.13 10.76
CA ASN A 256 1.41 -11.98 10.61
C ASN A 256 1.78 -13.04 9.58
N LEU A 257 1.80 -14.31 9.97
CA LEU A 257 1.83 -15.44 9.04
C LEU A 257 0.39 -15.87 8.79
N ILE A 258 -0.01 -15.80 7.51
CA ILE A 258 -1.34 -16.20 7.05
C ILE A 258 -1.18 -17.57 6.38
N GLU A 259 -1.76 -18.59 7.00
CA GLU A 259 -1.76 -19.96 6.50
C GLU A 259 -2.60 -20.10 5.22
N GLU A 260 -2.42 -21.20 4.50
CA GLU A 260 -3.19 -21.48 3.27
C GLU A 260 -4.70 -21.52 3.52
N ASP A 261 -5.11 -21.99 4.70
CA ASP A 261 -6.52 -22.04 5.15
C ASP A 261 -7.04 -20.72 5.74
N GLY A 262 -6.20 -19.68 5.80
CA GLY A 262 -6.56 -18.35 6.34
C GLY A 262 -6.35 -18.18 7.84
N ARG A 263 -5.88 -19.21 8.58
CA ARG A 263 -5.47 -19.03 9.98
C ARG A 263 -4.30 -18.05 10.08
N ILE A 264 -4.30 -17.24 11.14
CA ILE A 264 -3.29 -16.20 11.35
C ILE A 264 -2.46 -16.53 12.59
N HIS A 265 -1.14 -16.51 12.43
CA HIS A 265 -0.18 -16.49 13.52
C HIS A 265 0.44 -15.10 13.64
N PHE A 266 0.03 -14.37 14.67
CA PHE A 266 0.53 -13.03 14.95
C PHE A 266 1.63 -13.05 16.00
N THR A 267 2.69 -12.27 15.78
CA THR A 267 3.72 -12.03 16.79
C THR A 267 4.33 -10.63 16.67
N ARG A 268 4.84 -10.13 17.79
CA ARG A 268 5.67 -8.93 17.88
C ARG A 268 7.17 -9.25 17.92
N ASN A 269 7.51 -10.53 18.01
CA ASN A 269 8.89 -11.01 18.07
C ASN A 269 9.42 -11.18 16.64
N ILE A 270 9.82 -10.05 16.07
CA ILE A 270 10.39 -9.95 14.73
C ILE A 270 11.53 -8.93 14.77
N THR A 271 12.59 -9.20 14.01
CA THR A 271 13.72 -8.28 13.84
C THR A 271 13.98 -8.02 12.37
N PHE A 272 14.17 -6.75 12.03
CA PHE A 272 14.55 -6.31 10.69
C PHE A 272 16.00 -5.82 10.70
N GLN A 273 16.82 -6.35 9.80
CA GLN A 273 18.18 -5.90 9.59
C GLN A 273 18.35 -5.40 8.16
N LYS A 274 18.71 -4.12 8.02
CA LYS A 274 18.99 -3.47 6.75
C LYS A 274 20.36 -3.91 6.23
N VAL A 275 20.43 -4.48 5.02
CA VAL A 275 21.66 -5.05 4.44
C VAL A 275 22.28 -4.10 3.43
N LYS A 276 21.51 -3.71 2.40
CA LYS A 276 21.99 -2.91 1.28
C LYS A 276 21.09 -1.71 1.03
N TYR A 277 21.69 -0.62 0.58
CA TYR A 277 20.97 0.62 0.33
C TYR A 277 21.08 1.06 -1.13
N TRP A 278 20.02 1.68 -1.63
CA TRP A 278 20.01 2.44 -2.87
C TRP A 278 19.76 3.91 -2.56
N LYS A 279 20.49 4.79 -3.25
CA LYS A 279 20.34 6.24 -3.10
C LYS A 279 19.57 6.81 -4.28
N SER A 280 18.47 7.49 -4.01
CA SER A 280 17.73 8.22 -5.03
C SER A 280 18.49 9.47 -5.46
N LEU A 281 18.60 9.67 -6.77
CA LEU A 281 19.10 10.92 -7.35
C LEU A 281 18.03 12.02 -7.38
N LYS A 282 16.74 11.68 -7.20
CA LYS A 282 15.64 12.65 -7.27
C LYS A 282 15.41 13.36 -5.93
N THR A 283 15.52 12.62 -4.84
CA THR A 283 15.17 13.08 -3.49
C THR A 283 16.35 13.02 -2.53
N ASN A 284 17.51 12.50 -2.97
CA ASN A 284 18.67 12.23 -2.13
C ASN A 284 18.42 11.18 -1.01
N ALA A 285 17.22 10.59 -0.96
CA ALA A 285 16.83 9.55 -0.01
C ALA A 285 17.73 8.31 -0.13
N ARG A 286 17.99 7.65 0.99
CA ARG A 286 18.76 6.41 1.05
C ARG A 286 17.88 5.26 1.57
N TYR A 287 17.34 4.47 0.65
CA TYR A 287 16.42 3.38 0.97
C TYR A 287 17.16 2.06 1.19
N PRO A 288 16.88 1.32 2.28
CA PRO A 288 17.31 -0.07 2.41
C PRO A 288 16.52 -0.96 1.44
N VAL A 289 17.18 -1.47 0.41
CA VAL A 289 16.53 -2.27 -0.65
C VAL A 289 16.81 -3.77 -0.51
N GLU A 290 17.48 -4.16 0.57
CA GLU A 290 17.84 -5.54 0.90
C GLU A 290 17.84 -5.71 2.41
N TRP A 291 17.26 -6.80 2.89
CA TRP A 291 16.93 -7.02 4.30
C TRP A 291 17.11 -8.48 4.69
N GLU A 292 17.60 -8.68 5.92
CA GLU A 292 17.43 -9.93 6.67
C GLU A 292 16.31 -9.73 7.69
N ILE A 293 15.34 -10.62 7.71
CA ILE A 293 14.19 -10.56 8.61
C ILE A 293 14.07 -11.88 9.34
N ARG A 294 13.96 -11.85 10.67
CA ARG A 294 13.83 -13.04 11.52
C ARG A 294 12.57 -12.97 12.34
N ILE A 295 11.84 -14.08 12.41
CA ILE A 295 10.64 -14.26 13.23
C ILE A 295 10.88 -15.48 14.14
N PRO A 296 11.59 -15.32 15.28
CA PRO A 296 12.08 -16.44 16.07
C PRO A 296 10.99 -17.39 16.57
N GLU A 297 9.83 -16.86 16.97
CA GLU A 297 8.68 -17.65 17.45
C GLU A 297 8.12 -18.60 16.39
N LEU A 298 8.28 -18.25 15.10
CA LEU A 298 7.86 -19.09 13.98
C LEU A 298 9.03 -19.87 13.37
N GLY A 299 10.25 -19.70 13.89
CA GLY A 299 11.45 -20.32 13.34
C GLY A 299 11.78 -19.86 11.92
N ILE A 300 11.29 -18.70 11.48
CA ILE A 300 11.43 -18.19 10.10
C ILE A 300 12.59 -17.19 10.01
N GLU A 301 13.45 -17.38 9.01
CA GLU A 301 14.47 -16.42 8.58
C GLU A 301 14.32 -16.14 7.09
N LEU A 302 14.32 -14.87 6.69
CA LEU A 302 14.05 -14.40 5.33
C LEU A 302 15.11 -13.40 4.88
N HIS A 303 15.54 -13.58 3.65
CA HIS A 303 16.24 -12.58 2.86
C HIS A 303 15.26 -11.95 1.87
N VAL A 304 15.06 -10.63 1.98
CA VAL A 304 14.15 -9.86 1.12
C VAL A 304 14.97 -8.83 0.34
N GLU A 305 14.92 -8.90 -0.99
CA GLU A 305 15.64 -7.97 -1.88
C GLU A 305 14.72 -7.36 -2.93
N ALA A 306 14.94 -6.09 -3.27
CA ALA A 306 14.24 -5.45 -4.38
C ALA A 306 14.57 -6.12 -5.72
N GLU A 307 13.55 -6.40 -6.53
CA GLU A 307 13.72 -6.96 -7.89
C GLU A 307 14.61 -6.06 -8.78
N PHE A 308 14.50 -4.75 -8.56
CA PHE A 308 15.40 -3.72 -9.06
C PHE A 308 15.29 -2.47 -8.18
N GLN A 309 16.33 -1.63 -8.20
CA GLN A 309 16.52 -0.61 -7.16
C GLN A 309 15.62 0.63 -7.30
N ASN A 310 15.37 1.10 -8.52
CA ASN A 310 14.69 2.38 -8.75
C ASN A 310 13.16 2.22 -8.71
N GLN A 311 12.62 2.08 -7.49
CA GLN A 311 11.18 1.96 -7.21
C GLN A 311 10.63 3.07 -6.28
N GLU A 312 11.30 4.23 -6.18
CA GLU A 312 10.81 5.45 -5.46
C GLU A 312 9.68 6.27 -6.13
N MET A 313 8.50 6.36 -5.56
CA MET A 313 7.44 7.28 -6.02
C MET A 313 7.46 8.60 -5.23
N LEU A 314 7.31 9.73 -5.92
CA LEU A 314 7.12 11.03 -5.26
C LEU A 314 5.70 11.10 -4.70
N ILE A 315 5.59 11.55 -3.45
CA ILE A 315 4.33 11.71 -2.73
C ILE A 315 4.18 13.17 -2.34
N ILE A 316 2.98 13.71 -2.53
CA ILE A 316 2.75 15.11 -2.21
C ILE A 316 2.63 15.29 -0.69
N GLY A 317 3.20 16.39 -0.18
CA GLY A 317 3.12 16.74 1.23
C GLY A 317 4.31 16.27 2.07
N PRO A 318 4.15 16.18 3.40
CA PRO A 318 5.25 15.92 4.35
C PRO A 318 6.02 14.61 4.11
N ILE A 319 5.40 13.60 3.51
CA ILE A 319 6.06 12.32 3.19
C ILE A 319 7.12 12.50 2.09
N GLN A 320 6.90 13.40 1.14
CA GLN A 320 7.77 13.73 0.00
C GLN A 320 8.03 12.61 -1.02
N ALA A 321 8.28 11.39 -0.59
CA ALA A 321 8.45 10.20 -1.41
C ALA A 321 8.35 8.92 -0.58
N ILE A 322 8.01 7.84 -1.27
CA ILE A 322 8.04 6.46 -0.74
C ILE A 322 8.85 5.60 -1.70
N TRP A 323 9.49 4.56 -1.20
CA TRP A 323 9.95 3.46 -2.04
C TRP A 323 8.88 2.39 -2.01
N GLU A 324 8.26 2.12 -3.16
CA GLU A 324 7.14 1.18 -3.27
C GLU A 324 7.44 0.25 -4.44
N GLY A 325 7.77 -1.01 -4.14
CA GLY A 325 8.34 -1.85 -5.17
C GLY A 325 8.32 -3.33 -4.93
N VAL A 326 8.46 -4.04 -6.05
CA VAL A 326 8.55 -5.50 -6.09
C VAL A 326 9.83 -5.96 -5.43
N CYS A 327 9.68 -6.97 -4.56
CA CYS A 327 10.78 -7.69 -3.93
C CYS A 327 10.67 -9.20 -4.16
N LYS A 328 11.82 -9.86 -4.07
CA LYS A 328 11.97 -11.31 -3.99
C LYS A 328 12.22 -11.71 -2.56
N VAL A 329 11.77 -12.91 -2.22
CA VAL A 329 11.97 -13.49 -0.89
C VAL A 329 12.59 -14.86 -1.06
N THR A 330 13.67 -15.10 -0.32
CA THR A 330 14.18 -16.45 -0.06
C THR A 330 14.42 -16.62 1.43
N GLY A 331 14.50 -17.85 1.92
CA GLY A 331 14.68 -18.06 3.35
C GLY A 331 14.52 -19.51 3.77
N SER A 332 14.35 -19.70 5.06
CA SER A 332 14.07 -20.99 5.65
C SER A 332 13.21 -20.90 6.89
N GLU A 333 12.58 -22.02 7.23
CA GLU A 333 11.79 -22.20 8.43
C GLU A 333 12.21 -23.47 9.14
N LYS A 334 12.54 -23.34 10.43
CA LYS A 334 12.85 -24.47 11.30
C LYS A 334 11.55 -25.03 11.89
N LEU A 335 11.20 -26.26 11.50
CA LEU A 335 10.00 -26.95 11.95
C LEU A 335 10.22 -27.58 13.34
N ALA A 336 9.11 -27.87 14.04
CA ALA A 336 9.14 -28.48 15.37
C ALA A 336 9.86 -29.83 15.44
N ASN A 337 9.88 -30.59 14.32
CA ASN A 337 10.61 -31.85 14.21
C ASN A 337 12.12 -31.69 13.92
N GLY A 338 12.64 -30.46 13.98
CA GLY A 338 14.04 -30.11 13.73
C GLY A 338 14.45 -30.02 12.26
N LYS A 339 13.56 -30.37 11.31
CA LYS A 339 13.82 -30.20 9.88
C LYS A 339 13.72 -28.72 9.49
N SER A 340 14.40 -28.37 8.41
CA SER A 340 14.29 -27.04 7.80
C SER A 340 13.51 -27.13 6.48
N ARG A 341 12.59 -26.19 6.27
CA ARG A 341 11.85 -25.98 5.03
C ARG A 341 12.42 -24.74 4.33
N SER A 342 12.79 -24.85 3.05
CA SER A 342 13.17 -23.67 2.27
C SER A 342 11.94 -22.85 1.91
N LEU A 343 12.05 -21.53 2.04
CA LEU A 343 11.03 -20.56 1.67
C LEU A 343 11.48 -19.79 0.44
N LYS A 344 10.55 -19.57 -0.49
CA LYS A 344 10.72 -18.72 -1.66
C LYS A 344 9.42 -17.97 -1.91
N GLY A 345 9.50 -16.78 -2.50
CA GLY A 345 8.33 -15.99 -2.80
C GLY A 345 8.66 -14.67 -3.47
N ARG A 346 7.63 -13.84 -3.58
CA ARG A 346 7.71 -12.47 -4.08
C ARG A 346 6.71 -11.61 -3.32
N GLY A 347 6.89 -10.30 -3.34
CA GLY A 347 5.99 -9.40 -2.63
C GLY A 347 6.22 -7.94 -3.00
N PHE A 348 5.51 -7.07 -2.30
CA PHE A 348 5.79 -5.64 -2.28
C PHE A 348 6.45 -5.25 -0.97
N MET A 349 7.33 -4.26 -1.07
CA MET A 349 7.94 -3.59 0.06
C MET A 349 7.67 -2.09 -0.08
N GLU A 350 7.16 -1.49 0.99
CA GLU A 350 6.88 -0.06 1.13
C GLU A 350 7.82 0.54 2.18
N LEU A 351 8.57 1.58 1.82
CA LEU A 351 9.53 2.26 2.70
C LEU A 351 9.26 3.76 2.71
N VAL A 352 8.90 4.28 3.87
CA VAL A 352 8.44 5.67 4.04
C VAL A 352 9.32 6.41 5.04
N GLY A 353 9.50 7.72 4.83
CA GLY A 353 10.25 8.58 5.77
C GLY A 353 11.76 8.60 5.55
N TYR A 354 12.23 8.20 4.37
CA TYR A 354 13.66 8.24 3.99
C TYR A 354 14.04 9.46 3.15
N ALA A 355 13.05 10.20 2.63
CA ALA A 355 13.26 11.41 1.86
C ALA A 355 13.44 12.62 2.77
N ASN A 356 14.51 13.37 2.53
CA ASN A 356 14.96 14.50 3.35
C ASN A 356 15.34 15.71 2.49
#